data_AF-A0A4Y2NT63-F1
#
_entry.id   AF-A0A4Y2NT63-F1
#
_cell.length_a   1.000
_cell.length_b   1.000
_cell.length_c   1.000
_cell.angle_alpha   90.00
_cell.angle_beta   90.00
_cell.angle_gamma   90.00
#
_symmetry.space_group_name_H-M   'P 1'
#
loop_
_entity.id
_entity.type
_entity.pdbx_description
1 polymer ?
#
loop_
_entity_poly.entity_id
_entity_poly.type
_entity_poly.pdbx_seq_one_letter_code
_entity_poly.pdbx_strand_id
1 'polypeptide(L)'
;MGSDSWCGFNKSLVSGEKYFHKHSLPEPVLLATKRVFRELADKKLLSKCIHGQTQNPNESFNNCVWERIPKNTFVGINTLKIGVMDAVLCFNDGVYSRTEVLKNLGITPGKNTYDSF
;
A
#
# COMPACT_ATOMS: atom_id res chain seq x y z
N MET A 1 -17.26 -13.72 15.47
CA MET A 1 -18.05 -13.17 16.60
C MET A 1 -18.34 -14.31 17.56
N GLY A 2 -18.56 -14.05 18.85
CA GLY A 2 -18.77 -15.11 19.84
C GLY A 2 -18.01 -14.88 21.15
N SER A 3 -18.21 -15.76 22.12
CA SER A 3 -17.52 -15.76 23.44
C SER A 3 -15.99 -15.75 23.32
N ASP A 4 -15.46 -16.36 22.26
CA ASP A 4 -14.02 -16.48 22.03
C ASP A 4 -13.44 -15.30 21.22
N SER A 5 -14.24 -14.26 20.96
CA SER A 5 -13.78 -13.09 20.21
C SER A 5 -12.72 -12.31 20.98
N TRP A 6 -11.65 -11.89 20.29
CA TRP A 6 -10.70 -10.91 20.85
C TRP A 6 -11.38 -9.58 21.21
N CYS A 7 -12.44 -9.19 20.49
CA CYS A 7 -13.14 -7.93 20.69
C CYS A 7 -14.05 -7.99 21.93
N GLY A 8 -13.74 -7.19 22.95
CA GLY A 8 -14.53 -7.12 24.19
C GLY A 8 -15.99 -6.72 23.99
N PHE A 9 -16.28 -5.83 23.02
CA PHE A 9 -17.66 -5.50 22.64
C PHE A 9 -18.41 -6.73 22.12
N ASN A 10 -17.80 -7.53 21.24
CA ASN A 10 -18.43 -8.75 20.73
C ASN A 10 -18.66 -9.81 21.82
N LYS A 11 -17.78 -9.88 22.83
CA LYS A 11 -17.97 -10.74 24.00
C LYS A 11 -19.17 -10.28 24.83
N SER A 12 -19.28 -8.98 25.07
CA SER A 12 -20.39 -8.40 25.84
C SER A 12 -21.76 -8.62 25.21
N LEU A 13 -21.84 -8.65 23.87
CA LEU A 13 -23.07 -8.97 23.15
C LEU A 13 -23.55 -10.41 23.40
N VAL A 14 -22.63 -11.32 23.72
CA VAL A 14 -22.94 -12.73 24.03
C VAL A 14 -23.22 -12.91 25.52
N SER A 15 -22.46 -12.26 26.41
CA SER A 15 -22.67 -12.33 27.86
C SER A 15 -23.88 -11.52 28.34
N GLY A 16 -24.38 -10.58 27.53
CA GLY A 16 -25.46 -9.66 27.90
C GLY A 16 -24.99 -8.53 28.83
N GLU A 17 -23.69 -8.43 29.07
CA GLU A 17 -23.12 -7.41 29.95
C GLU A 17 -23.00 -6.06 29.24
N LYS A 18 -23.14 -4.97 30.01
CA LYS A 18 -22.96 -3.62 29.47
C LYS A 18 -21.48 -3.35 29.23
N TYR A 19 -21.10 -3.14 27.98
CA TYR A 19 -19.74 -2.78 27.60
C TYR A 19 -19.50 -1.28 27.63
N PHE A 20 -18.39 -0.86 28.26
CA PHE A 20 -17.94 0.52 28.30
C PHE A 20 -16.68 0.68 27.47
N HIS A 21 -16.76 1.50 26.42
CA HIS A 21 -15.61 1.81 25.59
C HIS A 21 -14.65 2.74 26.33
N LYS A 22 -13.44 2.25 26.63
CA LYS A 22 -12.40 2.97 27.38
C LYS A 22 -12.00 4.32 26.76
N HIS A 23 -12.10 4.43 25.43
CA HIS A 23 -11.71 5.62 24.66
C HIS A 23 -12.85 6.06 23.72
N SER A 24 -13.99 6.41 24.31
CA SER A 24 -15.14 6.91 23.56
C SER A 24 -14.86 8.31 23.00
N LEU A 25 -15.25 8.58 21.76
CA LEU A 25 -15.21 9.94 21.21
C LEU A 25 -16.28 10.80 21.90
N PRO A 26 -15.99 12.08 22.21
CA PRO A 26 -17.01 13.01 22.66
C PRO A 26 -18.16 13.10 21.65
N GLU A 27 -19.39 13.23 22.13
CA GLU A 27 -20.58 13.18 21.28
C GLU A 27 -20.58 14.19 20.11
N PRO A 28 -20.14 15.46 20.29
CA PRO A 28 -20.02 16.38 19.16
C PRO A 28 -19.06 15.89 18.07
N VAL A 29 -17.94 15.29 18.46
CA VAL A 29 -16.94 14.73 17.53
C VAL A 29 -17.50 13.51 16.81
N LEU A 30 -18.20 12.63 17.55
CA LEU A 30 -18.89 11.49 16.96
C LEU A 30 -19.91 11.96 15.93
N LEU A 31 -20.79 12.90 16.27
CA LEU A 31 -21.84 13.38 15.35
C LEU A 31 -21.24 14.04 14.10
N ALA A 32 -20.16 14.81 14.24
CA ALA A 32 -19.47 15.42 13.12
C ALA A 32 -18.81 14.38 12.19
N THR A 33 -18.22 13.31 12.74
CA THR A 33 -17.45 12.32 11.96
C THR A 33 -18.26 11.11 11.50
N LYS A 34 -19.40 10.82 12.14
CA LYS A 34 -20.22 9.63 11.92
C LYS A 34 -20.67 9.48 10.47
N ARG A 35 -21.03 10.59 9.82
CA ARG A 35 -21.43 10.57 8.41
C ARG A 35 -20.28 10.10 7.52
N VAL A 36 -19.11 10.75 7.65
CA VAL A 36 -17.91 10.42 6.87
C VAL A 36 -17.51 8.97 7.11
N PHE A 37 -17.50 8.51 8.36
CA PHE A 37 -17.16 7.13 8.69
C PHE A 37 -18.11 6.11 8.02
N ARG A 38 -19.42 6.40 7.99
CA ARG A 38 -20.40 5.53 7.32
C ARG A 38 -20.22 5.50 5.81
N GLU A 39 -19.95 6.64 5.20
CA GLU A 39 -19.67 6.73 3.77
C GLU A 39 -18.37 5.97 3.42
N LEU A 40 -17.33 6.07 4.25
CA LEU A 40 -16.09 5.31 4.09
C LEU A 40 -16.26 3.80 4.33
N ALA A 41 -17.22 3.40 5.17
CA ALA A 41 -17.56 2.01 5.43
C ALA A 41 -18.55 1.40 4.42
N ASP A 42 -18.93 2.13 3.36
CA ASP A 42 -19.81 1.62 2.33
C ASP A 42 -19.21 0.40 1.63
N LYS A 43 -20.00 -0.67 1.49
CA LYS A 43 -19.51 -1.94 0.91
C LYS A 43 -19.08 -1.79 -0.55
N LYS A 44 -19.75 -0.95 -1.34
CA LYS A 44 -19.36 -0.73 -2.74
C LYS A 44 -18.03 0.03 -2.79
N LEU A 45 -17.83 1.03 -1.93
CA LEU A 45 -16.55 1.72 -1.80
C LEU A 45 -15.44 0.75 -1.36
N LEU A 46 -15.64 0.01 -0.27
CA LEU A 46 -14.66 -0.93 0.26
C LEU A 46 -14.33 -2.06 -0.72
N SER A 47 -15.30 -2.51 -1.53
CA SER A 47 -15.05 -3.53 -2.55
C SER A 47 -13.99 -3.11 -3.58
N LYS A 48 -13.88 -1.79 -3.85
CA LYS A 48 -12.83 -1.26 -4.73
C LYS A 48 -11.44 -1.35 -4.11
N CYS A 49 -11.33 -1.36 -2.78
CA CYS A 49 -10.07 -1.49 -2.07
C CYS A 49 -9.55 -2.94 -2.00
N ILE A 50 -10.39 -3.95 -2.27
CA ILE A 50 -10.01 -5.37 -2.20
C ILE A 50 -8.93 -5.74 -3.22
N HIS A 51 -8.90 -5.04 -4.35
CA HIS A 51 -7.91 -5.26 -5.41
C HIS A 51 -6.47 -4.89 -4.99
N GLY A 52 -6.28 -4.26 -3.83
CA GLY A 52 -4.96 -3.90 -3.32
C GLY A 52 -4.23 -2.84 -4.14
N GLN A 53 -4.91 -2.18 -5.07
CA GLN A 53 -4.33 -1.11 -5.86
C GLN A 53 -4.21 0.16 -5.02
N THR A 54 -3.09 0.86 -5.17
CA THR A 54 -2.86 2.13 -4.49
C THR A 54 -3.83 3.19 -5.02
N GLN A 55 -4.27 4.09 -4.15
CA GLN A 55 -5.16 5.21 -4.52
C GLN A 55 -4.56 6.13 -5.60
N ASN A 56 -3.24 6.05 -5.84
CA ASN A 56 -2.54 6.89 -6.80
C ASN A 56 -1.40 6.12 -7.50
N PRO A 57 -1.71 5.32 -8.55
CA PRO A 57 -0.69 4.58 -9.30
C PRO A 57 0.35 5.52 -9.92
N ASN A 58 -0.02 6.74 -10.27
CA ASN A 58 0.90 7.73 -10.83
C ASN A 58 1.93 8.19 -9.81
N GLU A 59 1.53 8.45 -8.56
CA GLU A 59 2.47 8.83 -7.50
C GLU A 59 3.36 7.67 -7.09
N SER A 60 2.81 6.45 -7.04
CA SER A 60 3.61 5.24 -6.81
C SER A 60 4.67 5.05 -7.91
N PHE A 61 4.29 5.17 -9.18
CA PHE A 61 5.23 5.06 -10.31
C PHE A 61 6.28 6.17 -10.28
N ASN A 62 5.86 7.41 -10.05
CA ASN A 62 6.76 8.55 -9.93
C ASN A 62 7.77 8.35 -8.81
N ASN A 63 7.36 7.77 -7.67
CA ASN A 63 8.27 7.41 -6.59
C ASN A 63 9.33 6.39 -7.06
N CYS A 64 8.93 5.34 -7.79
CA CYS A 64 9.88 4.37 -8.36
C CYS A 64 10.90 5.03 -9.30
N VAL A 65 10.47 6.02 -10.10
CA VAL A 65 11.38 6.80 -10.96
C VAL A 65 12.34 7.62 -10.11
N TRP A 66 11.86 8.34 -9.08
CA TRP A 66 12.69 9.24 -8.27
C TRP A 66 13.67 8.50 -7.37
N GLU A 67 13.35 7.28 -6.94
CA GLU A 67 14.27 6.42 -6.20
C GLU A 67 15.50 6.02 -7.04
N ARG A 68 15.32 5.88 -8.36
CA ARG A 68 16.41 5.56 -9.30
C ARG A 68 17.11 6.81 -9.82
N ILE A 69 16.33 7.84 -10.14
CA ILE A 69 16.78 9.11 -10.70
C ILE A 69 16.26 10.26 -9.83
N PRO A 70 16.99 10.63 -8.77
CA PRO A 70 16.58 11.70 -7.87
C PRO A 70 16.41 13.03 -8.60
N LYS A 71 15.34 13.76 -8.30
CA LYS A 71 15.02 15.06 -8.94
C LYS A 71 16.11 16.12 -8.78
N ASN A 72 16.87 16.03 -7.70
CA ASN A 72 17.91 16.97 -7.33
C ASN A 72 19.29 16.60 -7.90
N THR A 73 19.39 15.54 -8.70
CA THR A 73 20.64 15.09 -9.31
C THR A 73 20.56 15.22 -10.82
N PHE A 74 21.47 15.99 -11.41
CA PHE A 74 21.59 16.05 -12.86
C PHE A 74 22.21 14.76 -13.39
N VAL A 75 21.57 14.15 -14.39
CA VAL A 75 22.04 12.92 -15.04
C VAL A 75 22.03 13.10 -16.56
N GLY A 76 22.91 12.38 -17.25
CA GLY A 76 22.91 12.34 -18.71
C GLY A 76 21.66 11.65 -19.27
N ILE A 77 21.34 11.93 -20.54
CA ILE A 77 20.12 11.42 -21.20
C ILE A 77 20.05 9.88 -21.23
N ASN A 78 21.19 9.19 -21.37
CA ASN A 78 21.22 7.74 -21.38
C ASN A 78 20.91 7.15 -20.00
N THR A 79 21.48 7.74 -18.94
CA THR A 79 21.18 7.36 -17.56
C THR A 79 19.71 7.60 -17.23
N LEU A 80 19.16 8.75 -17.65
CA LEU A 80 17.74 9.05 -17.49
C LEU A 80 16.85 7.99 -18.16
N LYS A 81 17.13 7.66 -19.42
CA LYS A 81 16.38 6.62 -20.16
C LYS A 81 16.44 5.27 -19.46
N ILE A 82 17.64 4.82 -19.07
CA ILE A 82 17.82 3.53 -18.40
C ILE A 82 17.08 3.51 -17.05
N GLY A 83 17.21 4.56 -16.24
CA GLY A 83 16.53 4.65 -14.95
C GLY A 83 15.01 4.65 -15.06
N VAL A 84 14.44 5.31 -16.08
CA VAL A 84 12.99 5.28 -16.33
C VAL A 84 12.55 3.90 -16.81
N MET A 85 13.29 3.24 -17.72
CA MET A 85 12.97 1.88 -18.15
C MET A 85 13.02 0.89 -16.99
N ASP A 86 14.03 0.98 -16.13
CA ASP A 86 14.16 0.16 -14.92
C ASP A 86 13.03 0.42 -13.91
N ALA A 87 12.57 1.68 -13.77
CA ALA A 87 11.39 2.01 -12.97
C ALA A 87 10.12 1.35 -13.53
N VAL A 88 9.93 1.35 -14.85
CA VAL A 88 8.79 0.70 -15.51
C VAL A 88 8.82 -0.81 -15.28
N LEU A 89 9.97 -1.47 -15.44
CA LEU A 89 10.08 -2.91 -15.19
C LEU A 89 9.70 -3.26 -13.75
N CYS A 90 10.27 -2.52 -12.79
CA CYS A 90 10.02 -2.76 -11.37
C CYS A 90 8.59 -2.43 -10.94
N PHE A 91 7.96 -1.42 -11.53
CA PHE A 91 6.59 -1.06 -11.18
C PHE A 91 5.57 -2.12 -11.64
N ASN A 92 5.83 -2.77 -12.78
CA ASN A 92 4.90 -3.75 -13.35
C ASN A 92 5.16 -5.17 -12.82
N ASP A 93 6.43 -5.61 -12.78
CA ASP A 93 6.80 -7.01 -12.51
C ASP A 93 7.81 -7.15 -11.37
N GLY A 94 8.13 -6.05 -10.68
CA GLY A 94 9.13 -6.05 -9.62
C GLY A 94 10.53 -6.43 -10.12
N VAL A 95 11.27 -7.10 -9.25
CA VAL A 95 12.65 -7.55 -9.52
C VAL A 95 12.75 -8.57 -10.64
N TYR A 96 11.72 -9.35 -10.91
CA TYR A 96 11.76 -10.44 -11.88
C TYR A 96 12.23 -9.93 -13.25
N SER A 97 11.55 -8.92 -13.81
CA SER A 97 11.87 -8.39 -15.14
C SER A 97 13.26 -7.74 -15.21
N ARG A 98 13.74 -7.15 -14.10
CA ARG A 98 15.12 -6.66 -14.01
C ARG A 98 16.14 -7.81 -14.11
N THR A 99 15.89 -8.94 -13.43
CA THR A 99 16.80 -10.08 -13.48
C THR A 99 16.88 -10.71 -14.87
N GLU A 100 15.77 -10.73 -15.62
CA GLU A 100 15.76 -11.21 -17.01
C GLU A 100 16.55 -10.29 -17.95
N VAL A 101 16.43 -8.97 -17.80
CA VAL A 101 17.24 -8.01 -18.56
C VAL A 101 18.73 -8.22 -18.31
N LEU A 102 19.14 -8.38 -17.05
CA LEU A 102 20.55 -8.63 -16.71
C LEU A 102 21.07 -9.92 -17.35
N LYS A 103 20.31 -11.01 -17.27
CA LYS A 103 20.67 -12.29 -17.92
C LYS A 103 20.83 -12.14 -19.43
N ASN A 104 19.91 -11.41 -20.09
CA ASN A 104 19.99 -11.14 -21.53
C ASN A 104 21.20 -10.30 -21.93
N LEU A 105 21.71 -9.48 -21.01
CA LEU A 105 22.96 -8.74 -21.17
C LEU A 105 24.21 -9.56 -20.82
N GLY A 106 24.06 -10.85 -20.49
CA GLY A 106 25.16 -11.71 -20.05
C GLY A 106 25.63 -11.47 -18.63
N ILE A 107 24.83 -10.79 -17.81
CA ILE A 107 25.14 -10.45 -16.41
C ILE A 107 24.39 -11.40 -15.49
N THR A 108 25.11 -12.17 -14.68
CA THR A 108 24.51 -13.02 -13.64
C THR A 108 23.99 -12.14 -12.49
N PRO A 109 22.67 -12.11 -12.19
CA PRO A 109 22.16 -11.30 -11.10
C PRO A 109 22.69 -11.79 -9.75
N GLY A 110 23.18 -10.86 -8.92
CA GLY A 110 23.64 -11.18 -7.57
C GLY A 110 22.47 -11.40 -6.61
N LYS A 111 22.73 -12.05 -5.46
CA LYS A 111 21.72 -12.35 -4.43
C LYS A 111 20.87 -11.11 -4.04
N ASN A 112 21.53 -9.97 -3.80
CA ASN A 112 20.85 -8.72 -3.46
C ASN A 112 19.91 -8.20 -4.55
N THR A 113 20.11 -8.61 -5.81
CA THR A 113 19.20 -8.25 -6.90
C THR A 113 17.87 -8.97 -6.71
N TYR A 114 17.89 -10.26 -6.36
CA TYR A 114 16.70 -11.07 -6.08
C TYR A 114 15.98 -10.67 -4.79
N ASP A 115 16.74 -10.22 -3.79
CA ASP A 115 16.24 -9.84 -2.47
C ASP A 115 15.78 -8.37 -2.40
N SER A 116 15.92 -7.60 -3.49
CA SER A 116 15.37 -6.24 -3.58
C SER A 116 13.84 -6.31 -3.72
N PHE A 117 13.13 -5.32 -3.17
CA PHE A 117 11.66 -5.25 -3.22
C PHE A 117 11.10 -5.28 -4.65
#